data_AF-A0A3L8GH70-F1
#
_entry.id   AF-A0A3L8GH70-F1
#
_cell.length_a   1.000
_cell.length_b   1.000
_cell.length_c   1.000
_cell.angle_alpha   90.00
_cell.angle_beta   90.00
_cell.angle_gamma   90.00
#
_symmetry.space_group_name_H-M   'P 1'
#
loop_
_entity.id
_entity.type
_entity.pdbx_description
1 polymer ?
#
loop_
_entity_poly.entity_id
_entity_poly.type
_entity_poly.pdbx_seq_one_letter_code
_entity_poly.pdbx_strand_id
1 'polypeptide(L)'
;MTKHKHLTLSDRNDVQSGLDRGETFKSIGLKLQKDPTTIAKEVKRNKQFRDGSKNCLDCPLLKKAPYVCNGCPKRRINCGYKKIFYYAKQAQKNYEQLLVQAREGTPLNKETFWEMDKVV
;
A
#
# COMPACT_ATOMS: atom_id res chain seq x y z
N MET A 1 -8.37 6.20 -24.28
CA MET A 1 -7.84 6.12 -22.89
C MET A 1 -8.63 5.07 -22.13
N THR A 2 -7.99 4.07 -21.50
CA THR A 2 -8.70 2.98 -20.82
C THR A 2 -9.26 3.45 -19.47
N LYS A 3 -10.56 3.25 -19.26
CA LYS A 3 -11.38 3.87 -18.20
C LYS A 3 -11.00 3.46 -16.75
N HIS A 4 -9.99 2.61 -16.54
CA HIS A 4 -9.74 1.95 -15.24
C HIS A 4 -8.27 1.68 -14.90
N LYS A 5 -7.30 2.43 -15.47
CA LYS A 5 -5.86 2.15 -15.31
C LYS A 5 -5.34 2.28 -13.87
N HIS A 6 -5.89 3.20 -13.09
CA HIS A 6 -5.46 3.48 -11.73
C HIS A 6 -6.61 3.36 -10.73
N LEU A 7 -6.29 2.95 -9.50
CA LEU A 7 -7.21 3.02 -8.38
C LEU A 7 -7.37 4.50 -8.00
N THR A 8 -8.61 4.93 -7.80
CA THR A 8 -8.91 6.26 -7.26
C THR A 8 -8.77 6.26 -5.73
N LEU A 9 -8.80 7.44 -5.10
CA LEU A 9 -8.87 7.52 -3.64
C LEU A 9 -10.16 6.86 -3.10
N SER A 10 -11.28 6.99 -3.81
CA SER A 10 -12.53 6.32 -3.45
C SER A 10 -12.35 4.80 -3.44
N ASP A 11 -11.79 4.25 -4.53
CA ASP A 11 -11.53 2.80 -4.62
C ASP A 11 -10.66 2.33 -3.45
N ARG A 12 -9.64 3.11 -3.06
CA ARG A 12 -8.77 2.78 -1.92
C ARG A 12 -9.52 2.81 -0.58
N ASN A 13 -10.43 3.77 -0.39
CA ASN A 13 -11.26 3.83 0.81
C ASN A 13 -12.19 2.62 0.91
N ASP A 14 -12.75 2.19 -0.21
CA ASP A 14 -13.59 0.98 -0.28
C ASP A 14 -12.80 -0.29 -0.02
N VAL A 15 -11.56 -0.38 -0.54
CA VAL A 15 -10.62 -1.45 -0.19
C VAL A 15 -10.36 -1.47 1.31
N GLN A 16 -10.02 -0.33 1.91
CA GLN A 16 -9.77 -0.26 3.36
C GLN A 16 -10.99 -0.72 4.16
N SER A 17 -12.17 -0.23 3.80
CA SER A 17 -13.43 -0.59 4.49
C SER A 17 -13.75 -2.08 4.33
N GLY A 18 -13.53 -2.66 3.14
CA GLY A 18 -13.68 -4.10 2.92
C GLY A 18 -12.71 -4.93 3.77
N LEU A 19 -11.45 -4.49 3.88
CA LEU A 19 -10.46 -5.15 4.73
C LEU A 19 -10.80 -5.06 6.21
N ASP A 20 -11.33 -3.92 6.67
CA ASP A 20 -11.79 -3.74 8.06
C ASP A 20 -12.99 -4.64 8.39
N ARG A 21 -13.85 -4.93 7.40
CA ARG A 21 -14.96 -5.89 7.52
C ARG A 21 -14.52 -7.36 7.35
N GLY A 22 -13.25 -7.63 7.04
CA GLY A 22 -12.74 -8.99 6.81
C GLY A 22 -13.19 -9.61 5.48
N GLU A 23 -13.55 -8.79 4.49
CA GLU A 23 -13.93 -9.28 3.17
C GLU A 23 -12.73 -9.84 2.39
N THR A 24 -12.99 -10.81 1.51
CA THR A 24 -11.96 -11.36 0.61
C THR A 24 -11.63 -10.37 -0.52
N PHE A 25 -10.43 -10.47 -1.09
CA PHE A 25 -10.05 -9.69 -2.28
C PHE A 25 -11.01 -9.90 -3.46
N LYS A 26 -11.62 -11.09 -3.56
CA LYS A 26 -12.63 -11.39 -4.58
C LYS A 26 -13.89 -10.54 -4.39
N SER A 27 -14.43 -10.48 -3.16
CA SER A 27 -15.59 -9.65 -2.82
C SER A 27 -15.33 -8.17 -3.10
N ILE A 28 -14.18 -7.67 -2.63
CA ILE A 28 -13.78 -6.27 -2.81
C ILE A 28 -13.61 -5.94 -4.30
N GLY A 29 -12.93 -6.82 -5.05
CA GLY A 29 -12.73 -6.65 -6.49
C GLY A 29 -14.05 -6.61 -7.27
N LEU A 30 -15.00 -7.50 -6.95
CA LEU A 30 -16.32 -7.51 -7.57
C LEU A 30 -17.09 -6.20 -7.33
N LYS A 31 -17.05 -5.66 -6.10
CA LYS A 31 -17.71 -4.39 -5.76
C LYS A 31 -17.13 -3.20 -6.51
N LEU A 32 -15.81 -3.18 -6.67
CA LEU A 32 -15.09 -2.09 -7.35
C LEU A 32 -14.97 -2.28 -8.86
N GLN A 33 -15.48 -3.38 -9.41
CA GLN A 33 -15.24 -3.79 -10.79
C GLN A 33 -13.73 -3.81 -11.14
N LYS A 34 -12.92 -4.31 -10.21
CA LYS A 34 -11.47 -4.49 -10.35
C LYS A 34 -11.08 -5.95 -10.19
N ASP A 35 -10.01 -6.33 -10.85
CA ASP A 35 -9.47 -7.68 -10.68
C ASP A 35 -8.97 -7.89 -9.23
N PRO A 36 -9.26 -9.04 -8.59
CA PRO A 36 -8.81 -9.32 -7.22
C PRO A 36 -7.29 -9.25 -7.04
N THR A 37 -6.51 -9.52 -8.11
CA THR A 37 -5.05 -9.39 -8.08
C THR A 37 -4.60 -7.93 -8.03
N THR A 38 -5.37 -6.99 -8.61
CA THR A 38 -5.13 -5.55 -8.47
C THR A 38 -5.23 -5.14 -7.01
N ILE A 39 -6.29 -5.60 -6.32
CA ILE A 39 -6.47 -5.33 -4.88
C ILE A 39 -5.35 -5.97 -4.07
N ALA A 40 -4.99 -7.23 -4.36
CA ALA A 40 -3.90 -7.90 -3.65
C ALA A 40 -2.54 -7.19 -3.83
N LYS A 41 -2.23 -6.70 -5.04
CA LYS A 41 -1.01 -5.95 -5.34
C LYS A 41 -0.97 -4.62 -4.61
N GLU A 42 -2.08 -3.89 -4.62
CA GLU A 42 -2.25 -2.62 -3.89
C GLU A 42 -1.99 -2.81 -2.40
N VAL A 43 -2.66 -3.79 -1.77
CA VAL A 43 -2.51 -4.06 -0.33
C VAL A 43 -1.09 -4.50 0.00
N LYS A 44 -0.49 -5.40 -0.79
CA LYS A 44 0.90 -5.84 -0.56
C LYS A 44 1.91 -4.71 -0.64
N ARG A 45 1.73 -3.78 -1.59
CA ARG A 45 2.64 -2.64 -1.83
C ARG A 45 2.52 -1.58 -0.74
N ASN A 46 1.30 -1.28 -0.29
CA ASN A 46 1.03 -0.14 0.60
C ASN A 46 0.71 -0.54 2.05
N LYS A 47 0.94 -1.80 2.45
CA LYS A 47 0.82 -2.22 3.86
C LYS A 47 1.90 -1.56 4.72
N GLN A 48 1.55 -1.19 5.95
CA GLN A 48 2.41 -0.45 6.86
C GLN A 48 2.43 -1.06 8.25
N PHE A 49 3.60 -1.03 8.90
CA PHE A 49 3.73 -1.45 10.29
C PHE A 49 3.16 -0.38 11.21
N ARG A 50 2.51 -0.80 12.30
CA ARG A 50 2.13 0.11 13.38
C ARG A 50 3.32 0.30 14.32
N ASP A 51 3.65 1.55 14.61
CA ASP A 51 4.71 1.88 15.58
C ASP A 51 4.40 1.28 16.96
N GLY A 52 5.43 0.78 17.63
CA GLY A 52 5.34 0.04 18.90
C GLY A 52 5.38 -1.49 18.77
N SER A 53 5.37 -2.04 17.54
CA SER A 53 5.47 -3.48 17.29
C SER A 53 6.91 -4.01 17.10
N LYS A 54 7.95 -3.21 17.38
CA LYS A 54 9.33 -3.51 16.93
C LYS A 54 9.96 -4.77 17.54
N ASN A 55 9.53 -5.18 18.74
CA ASN A 55 10.04 -6.37 19.44
C ASN A 55 9.02 -7.52 19.54
N CYS A 56 8.00 -7.53 18.67
CA CYS A 56 6.94 -8.54 18.69
C CYS A 56 7.24 -9.71 17.73
N LEU A 57 6.64 -10.88 17.96
CA LEU A 57 6.68 -11.99 17.01
C LEU A 57 5.81 -11.69 15.77
N ASP A 58 6.12 -12.33 14.63
CA ASP A 58 5.32 -12.18 13.42
C ASP A 58 3.95 -12.86 13.59
N CYS A 59 2.88 -12.18 13.17
CA CYS A 59 1.53 -12.73 13.27
C CYS A 59 1.32 -13.85 12.21
N PRO A 60 0.94 -15.08 12.59
CA PRO A 60 0.73 -16.17 11.63
C PRO A 60 -0.40 -15.89 10.64
N LEU A 61 -1.37 -15.04 11.01
CA LEU A 61 -2.47 -14.63 10.14
C LEU A 61 -2.01 -13.77 8.96
N LEU A 62 -0.86 -13.11 9.06
CA LEU A 62 -0.29 -12.30 7.98
C LEU A 62 0.36 -13.13 6.88
N LYS A 63 0.55 -14.44 7.09
CA LYS A 63 1.04 -15.37 6.06
C LYS A 63 -0.01 -15.66 4.97
N LYS A 64 -1.28 -15.34 5.24
CA LYS A 64 -2.41 -15.54 4.33
C LYS A 64 -3.05 -14.20 3.96
N ALA A 65 -3.80 -14.18 2.85
CA ALA A 65 -4.61 -13.02 2.51
C ALA A 65 -5.57 -12.69 3.67
N PRO A 66 -5.77 -11.40 4.01
CA PRO A 66 -5.38 -10.21 3.26
C PRO A 66 -3.99 -9.61 3.60
N TYR A 67 -3.13 -10.34 4.32
CA TYR A 67 -1.77 -9.90 4.72
C TYR A 67 -1.73 -8.65 5.60
N VAL A 68 -2.88 -8.26 6.18
CA VAL A 68 -3.04 -7.09 7.05
C VAL A 68 -3.96 -7.41 8.22
N CYS A 69 -3.86 -6.62 9.28
CA CYS A 69 -4.59 -6.76 10.53
C CYS A 69 -5.91 -5.99 10.57
N ASN A 70 -6.31 -5.30 9.48
CA ASN A 70 -7.53 -4.49 9.41
C ASN A 70 -8.76 -5.24 9.95
N GLY A 71 -9.03 -6.44 9.43
CA GLY A 71 -10.13 -7.32 9.88
C GLY A 71 -9.73 -8.37 10.92
N CYS A 72 -8.61 -8.22 11.63
CA CYS A 72 -8.17 -9.24 12.60
C CYS A 72 -9.12 -9.28 13.81
N PRO A 73 -9.65 -10.46 14.22
CA PRO A 73 -10.54 -10.56 15.37
C PRO A 73 -9.84 -10.17 16.68
N LYS A 74 -8.54 -10.42 16.76
CA LYS A 74 -7.69 -10.03 17.90
C LYS A 74 -7.20 -8.58 17.82
N ARG A 75 -7.64 -7.77 16.84
CA ARG A 75 -7.17 -6.38 16.64
C ARG A 75 -7.42 -5.49 17.85
N ARG A 76 -8.59 -5.63 18.48
CA ARG A 76 -9.03 -4.83 19.64
C ARG A 76 -8.68 -5.49 20.99
N ILE A 77 -8.20 -6.72 20.96
CA ILE A 77 -7.71 -7.46 22.12
C ILE A 77 -6.20 -7.20 22.21
N ASN A 78 -5.56 -7.44 23.37
CA ASN A 78 -4.11 -7.33 23.58
C ASN A 78 -3.30 -8.33 22.72
N CYS A 79 -3.35 -8.16 21.39
CA CYS A 79 -2.57 -8.90 20.43
C CYS A 79 -1.12 -8.43 20.49
N GLY A 80 -0.24 -9.33 20.94
CA GLY A 80 1.20 -9.11 21.12
C GLY A 80 2.06 -9.39 19.88
N TYR A 81 1.45 -9.60 18.71
CA TYR A 81 2.19 -9.79 17.45
C TYR A 81 2.45 -8.47 16.73
N LYS A 82 3.39 -8.47 15.77
CA LYS A 82 3.61 -7.35 14.86
C LYS A 82 2.33 -7.03 14.09
N LYS A 83 1.93 -5.76 14.10
CA LYS A 83 0.69 -5.30 13.46
C LYS A 83 1.02 -4.60 12.16
N ILE A 84 0.36 -5.04 11.09
CA ILE A 84 0.46 -4.46 9.75
C ILE A 84 -0.93 -4.00 9.32
N PHE A 85 -1.08 -2.80 8.81
CA PHE A 85 -2.37 -2.26 8.36
C PHE A 85 -2.27 -1.70 6.94
N TYR A 86 -3.41 -1.66 6.26
CA TYR A 86 -3.60 -0.87 5.04
C TYR A 86 -4.39 0.39 5.38
N TYR A 87 -3.87 1.53 4.93
CA TYR A 87 -4.52 2.85 5.06
C TYR A 87 -4.63 3.51 3.69
N ALA A 88 -5.86 3.77 3.25
CA ALA A 88 -6.17 4.31 1.93
C ALA A 88 -5.51 5.67 1.67
N LYS A 89 -5.58 6.58 2.66
CA LYS A 89 -4.98 7.92 2.56
C LYS A 89 -3.48 7.85 2.32
N GLN A 90 -2.79 6.97 3.03
CA GLN A 90 -1.34 6.84 2.90
C GLN A 90 -0.95 6.14 1.59
N ALA A 91 -1.74 5.15 1.15
CA ALA A 91 -1.56 4.52 -0.15
C ALA A 91 -1.75 5.51 -1.31
N GLN A 92 -2.73 6.41 -1.21
CA GLN A 92 -2.93 7.50 -2.16
C GLN A 92 -1.74 8.47 -2.18
N LYS A 93 -1.28 8.92 -0.99
CA LYS A 93 -0.12 9.80 -0.86
C LYS A 93 1.13 9.18 -1.51
N ASN A 94 1.39 7.89 -1.26
CA ASN A 94 2.51 7.18 -1.89
C ASN A 94 2.39 7.13 -3.42
N TYR A 95 1.18 6.95 -3.94
CA TYR A 95 0.93 6.96 -5.39
C TYR A 95 1.19 8.33 -6.02
N GLU A 96 0.74 9.41 -5.38
CA GLU A 96 0.99 10.78 -5.81
C GLU A 96 2.49 11.13 -5.77
N GLN A 97 3.18 10.75 -4.70
CA GLN A 97 4.63 10.90 -4.59
C GLN A 97 5.38 10.16 -5.70
N LEU A 98 5.00 8.90 -5.97
CA LEU A 98 5.60 8.12 -7.05
C LEU A 98 5.39 8.77 -8.43
N LEU A 99 4.20 9.34 -8.67
CA LEU A 99 3.91 10.07 -9.91
C LEU A 99 4.76 11.32 -10.07
N VAL A 100 5.00 12.06 -8.98
CA VAL A 100 5.88 13.22 -8.97
C VAL A 100 7.30 12.79 -9.29
N GLN A 101 7.84 11.82 -8.54
CA GLN A 101 9.20 11.30 -8.74
C GLN A 101 9.43 10.75 -10.16
N ALA A 102 8.44 10.06 -10.74
CA ALA A 102 8.53 9.55 -12.10
C ALA A 102 8.57 10.65 -13.18
N ARG A 103 8.08 11.86 -12.87
CA ARG A 103 8.04 13.02 -13.78
C ARG A 103 9.18 14.01 -13.54
N GLU A 104 9.80 13.97 -12.36
CA GLU A 104 10.97 14.79 -12.03
C GLU A 104 12.22 14.40 -12.85
N GLY A 105 12.25 13.18 -13.42
CA GLY A 105 13.39 12.70 -14.19
C GLY A 105 14.62 12.43 -13.32
N THR A 106 15.78 12.18 -13.94
CA THR A 106 17.04 12.14 -13.19
C THR A 106 17.40 13.56 -12.78
N PRO A 107 17.55 13.89 -11.48
CA PRO A 107 18.01 15.20 -11.09
C PRO A 107 19.47 15.33 -11.51
N LEU A 108 19.71 15.98 -12.65
CA LEU A 108 20.99 16.63 -12.91
C LEU A 108 21.00 17.83 -11.96
N ASN A 109 21.38 17.60 -10.70
CA ASN A 109 21.87 18.67 -9.86
C ASN A 109 22.93 19.41 -10.69
N LYS A 110 22.92 20.74 -10.70
CA LYS A 110 23.93 21.52 -11.44
C LYS A 110 25.35 20.99 -11.16
N GLU A 111 25.61 20.60 -9.92
CA GLU A 111 26.86 20.00 -9.45
C GLU A 111 27.19 18.69 -10.19
N THR A 112 26.23 17.74 -10.29
CA THR A 112 26.45 16.46 -10.99
C THR A 112 26.57 16.64 -12.51
N PHE A 113 25.91 17.64 -13.09
CA PHE A 113 26.06 17.98 -14.51
C PHE A 113 27.50 18.45 -14.84
N TRP A 114 28.08 19.32 -14.01
CA TRP A 114 29.46 19.80 -14.21
C TRP A 114 30.54 18.77 -13.81
N GLU A 115 30.23 17.81 -12.94
CA GLU A 115 31.15 16.70 -12.64
C GLU A 115 31.30 15.73 -13.82
N MET A 116 30.25 15.54 -14.62
CA MET A 116 30.31 14.73 -15.84
C MET A 116 31.12 15.41 -16.96
N ASP A 117 31.15 16.75 -17.00
CA ASP A 117 31.88 17.56 -17.99
C ASP A 117 33.39 17.69 -17.69
N LYS A 118 33.84 17.29 -16.48
CA LYS A 118 35.26 17.29 -16.09
C LYS A 118 36.06 16.08 -16.58
N VAL A 119 35.42 15.14 -17.29
CA VAL A 119 36.10 14.01 -17.94
C VAL A 119 36.43 14.40 -19.39
N VAL A 120 37.38 15.32 -19.55
CA VAL A 120 38.09 15.61 -20.82
C VAL A 120 39.58 15.77 -20.51
#